data_AF-A0A0H3L3X0-F1
#
_entry.id   AF-A0A0H3L3X0-F1
#
_cell.length_a   1.000
_cell.length_b   1.000
_cell.length_c   1.000
_cell.angle_alpha   90.00
_cell.angle_beta   90.00
_cell.angle_gamma   90.00
#
_symmetry.space_group_name_H-M   'P 1'
#
loop_
_entity.id
_entity.type
_entity.pdbx_description
1 polymer ?
#
loop_
_entity_poly.entity_id
_entity_poly.type
_entity_poly.pdbx_seq_one_letter_code
_entity_poly.pdbx_strand_id
1 'polypeptide(L)'
;MNSLTGWFCQHVQPVFTDENADVPVIAPAAVLWGMGPILTGSLVTSLWSAWLSRHTAMQQVTGWQPVGKDDPVLPPLPDFILPLLPQGQGMTPRGKTLGYACTLFTLAALAALLSSGWNNRQLLHRVSFDISRYDRIPMHDFEAKAAAVAVLRDEAAELDSWARNGVPVRMSLGLYQGERLRMPVLDAIRSYVPPSVPSSVPAEPRSTSIPVPTIVRLDSMSLFDSGKSALKDGSTKMLVNSLVGIKAKPGWLIIVSGHTDNTGNPQLNQALSLKRAEAVRNWMRDTGGVPESCFAVQGYGESRPVAANGTPEGRALNRRVEISLVPQANACQIPDHPLASSQDDGASQHNGE
;
A
#
# COMPACT_ATOMS: atom_id res chain seq x y z
N MET A 1 30.36 60.27 -33.09
CA MET A 1 29.51 59.52 -32.15
C MET A 1 28.05 59.50 -32.59
N ASN A 2 27.34 60.63 -32.66
CA ASN A 2 25.91 60.64 -32.98
C ASN A 2 25.53 59.97 -34.33
N SER A 3 26.34 60.13 -35.38
CA SER A 3 26.10 59.44 -36.66
C SER A 3 26.31 57.93 -36.58
N LEU A 4 27.30 57.48 -35.80
CA LEU A 4 27.64 56.08 -35.60
C LEU A 4 26.56 55.36 -34.80
N THR A 5 26.07 56.01 -33.73
CA THR A 5 24.94 55.54 -32.93
C THR A 5 23.66 55.49 -33.77
N GLY A 6 23.39 56.52 -34.57
CA GLY A 6 22.26 56.52 -35.50
C GLY A 6 22.32 55.39 -36.52
N TRP A 7 23.48 55.18 -37.14
CA TRP A 7 23.69 54.09 -38.10
C TRP A 7 23.47 52.71 -37.46
N PHE A 8 24.02 52.46 -36.26
CA PHE A 8 23.82 51.19 -35.55
C PHE A 8 22.37 50.95 -35.18
N CYS A 9 21.68 51.94 -34.61
CA CYS A 9 20.28 51.79 -34.24
C CYS A 9 19.39 51.53 -35.45
N GLN A 10 19.75 52.06 -36.62
CA GLN A 10 18.98 51.90 -37.84
C GLN A 10 19.32 50.61 -38.62
N HIS A 11 20.57 50.16 -38.62
CA HIS A 11 21.02 49.09 -39.53
C HIS A 11 21.48 47.82 -38.81
N VAL A 12 21.97 47.91 -37.57
CA VAL A 12 22.59 46.79 -36.86
C VAL A 12 21.67 46.25 -35.76
N GLN A 13 21.09 47.14 -34.95
CA GLN A 13 20.20 46.75 -33.86
C GLN A 13 18.98 45.93 -34.34
N PRO A 14 18.25 46.31 -35.41
CA PRO A 14 17.07 45.57 -35.87
C PRO A 14 17.40 44.14 -36.31
N VAL A 15 18.60 43.89 -36.85
CA VAL A 15 19.04 42.55 -37.27
C VAL A 15 19.06 41.55 -36.11
N PHE A 16 19.30 42.03 -34.88
CA PHE A 16 19.31 41.18 -33.69
C PHE A 16 18.01 41.25 -32.89
N THR A 17 17.30 42.38 -32.94
CA THR A 17 16.12 42.61 -32.10
C THR A 17 14.78 42.31 -32.77
N ASP A 18 14.74 42.30 -34.11
CA ASP A 18 13.50 42.04 -34.84
C ASP A 18 13.28 40.53 -34.97
N GLU A 19 12.01 40.12 -35.02
CA GLU A 19 11.66 38.72 -35.22
C GLU A 19 12.12 38.25 -36.60
N ASN A 20 13.13 37.39 -36.61
CA ASN A 20 13.64 36.72 -37.80
C ASN A 20 13.39 35.22 -37.69
N ALA A 21 13.00 34.57 -38.79
CA ALA A 21 12.71 33.14 -38.82
C ALA A 21 13.94 32.29 -38.45
N ASP A 22 15.14 32.81 -38.72
CA ASP A 22 16.39 32.06 -38.59
C ASP A 22 17.15 32.34 -37.28
N VAL A 23 16.89 33.48 -36.62
CA VAL A 23 17.61 33.92 -35.43
C VAL A 23 16.62 34.43 -34.39
N PRO A 24 16.59 33.85 -33.16
CA PRO A 24 15.72 34.35 -32.10
C PRO A 24 16.12 35.77 -31.70
N VAL A 25 15.15 36.58 -31.31
CA VAL A 25 15.36 37.95 -30.84
C VAL A 25 16.37 37.97 -29.69
N ILE A 26 17.48 38.69 -29.87
CA ILE A 26 18.52 38.90 -28.87
C ILE A 26 18.52 40.39 -28.49
N ALA A 27 18.10 40.68 -27.26
CA ALA A 27 18.26 42.02 -26.69
C ALA A 27 19.72 42.19 -26.20
N PRO A 28 20.51 43.11 -26.78
CA PRO A 28 21.89 43.30 -26.35
C PRO A 28 21.94 43.86 -24.93
N ALA A 29 22.61 43.15 -24.02
CA ALA A 29 22.73 43.56 -22.61
C ALA A 29 23.67 44.77 -22.42
N ALA A 30 24.66 44.94 -23.30
CA ALA A 30 25.57 46.08 -23.35
C ALA A 30 26.13 46.26 -24.77
N VAL A 31 26.38 47.51 -25.17
CA VAL A 31 27.03 47.86 -26.44
C VAL A 31 28.27 48.70 -26.13
N LEU A 32 29.46 48.19 -26.49
CA LEU A 32 30.73 48.90 -26.37
C LEU A 32 31.12 49.50 -27.71
N TRP A 33 31.40 50.80 -27.70
CA TRP A 33 31.83 51.56 -28.86
C TRP A 33 33.33 51.81 -28.79
N GLY A 34 34.10 51.13 -29.64
CA GLY A 34 35.52 51.41 -29.83
C GLY A 34 35.72 52.44 -30.93
N MET A 35 36.23 53.63 -30.59
CA MET A 35 36.71 54.59 -31.57
C MET A 35 38.23 54.71 -31.42
N GLY A 36 38.97 54.36 -32.47
CA GLY A 36 40.42 54.48 -32.51
C GLY A 36 40.87 55.22 -33.77
N PRO A 37 42.05 55.83 -33.78
CA PRO A 37 42.62 56.37 -35.00
C PRO A 37 42.77 55.26 -36.04
N ILE A 38 42.40 55.56 -37.28
CA ILE A 38 42.67 54.69 -38.42
C ILE A 38 44.17 54.80 -38.69
N LEU A 39 44.97 53.89 -38.13
CA LEU A 39 46.36 53.76 -38.54
C LEU A 39 46.41 53.05 -39.90
N THR A 40 46.92 53.74 -40.91
CA THR A 40 47.31 53.15 -42.19
C THR A 40 48.19 51.91 -41.94
N GLY A 41 47.76 50.75 -42.44
CA GLY A 41 48.45 49.47 -42.24
C GLY A 41 47.94 48.59 -41.09
N SER A 42 46.99 49.06 -40.27
CA SER A 42 46.49 48.31 -39.09
C SER A 42 45.73 47.01 -39.41
N LEU A 43 45.30 46.78 -40.65
CA LEU A 43 44.63 45.54 -41.06
C LEU A 43 45.60 44.36 -41.26
N VAL A 44 46.90 44.63 -41.49
CA VAL A 44 47.91 43.57 -41.68
C VAL A 44 48.13 42.77 -40.38
N THR A 45 47.79 43.35 -39.21
CA THR A 45 48.02 42.78 -37.88
C THR A 45 46.76 42.70 -37.01
N SER A 46 45.57 42.65 -37.62
CA SER A 46 44.33 42.51 -36.85
C SER A 46 44.32 41.20 -36.03
N LEU A 47 43.97 41.28 -34.74
CA LEU A 47 43.79 40.09 -33.89
C LEU A 47 42.74 39.13 -34.46
N TRP A 48 41.77 39.65 -35.21
CA TRP A 48 40.75 38.85 -35.89
C TRP A 48 41.33 38.07 -37.07
N SER A 49 42.18 38.68 -37.91
CA SER A 49 42.84 37.98 -39.01
C SER A 49 43.77 36.88 -38.49
N ALA A 50 44.49 37.14 -37.38
CA ALA A 50 45.31 36.14 -36.70
C ALA A 50 44.48 34.99 -36.11
N TRP A 51 43.35 35.28 -35.45
CA TRP A 51 42.45 34.25 -34.92
C TRP A 51 41.86 33.39 -36.05
N LEU A 52 41.37 34.01 -37.12
CA LEU A 52 40.70 33.32 -38.21
C LEU A 52 41.68 32.46 -39.04
N SER A 53 42.85 33.00 -39.37
CA SER A 53 43.92 32.24 -40.06
C SER A 53 44.39 31.05 -39.22
N ARG A 54 44.48 31.20 -37.89
CA ARG A 54 44.81 30.08 -36.99
C ARG A 54 43.76 28.97 -37.01
N HIS A 55 42.48 29.30 -37.14
CA HIS A 55 41.39 28.30 -37.08
C HIS A 55 40.96 27.76 -38.46
N THR A 56 41.23 28.50 -39.55
CA THR A 56 40.80 28.14 -40.92
C THR A 56 41.95 27.86 -41.87
N ALA A 57 43.19 28.16 -41.48
CA ALA A 57 44.40 28.12 -42.31
C ALA A 57 44.38 29.04 -43.55
N MET A 58 43.35 29.87 -43.75
CA MET A 58 43.29 30.82 -44.87
C MET A 58 44.25 32.00 -44.62
N GLN A 59 45.20 32.21 -45.53
CA GLN A 59 46.23 33.26 -45.42
C GLN A 59 45.98 34.44 -46.37
N GLN A 60 45.35 34.22 -47.53
CA GLN A 60 45.00 35.27 -48.50
C GLN A 60 43.68 34.91 -49.18
N VAL A 61 42.70 35.81 -49.13
CA VAL A 61 41.40 35.67 -49.78
C VAL A 61 41.13 36.94 -50.59
N THR A 62 40.80 36.79 -51.87
CA THR A 62 40.46 37.89 -52.77
C THR A 62 39.22 38.64 -52.25
N GLY A 63 39.32 39.97 -52.11
CA GLY A 63 38.27 40.81 -51.49
C GLY A 63 38.42 41.05 -49.99
N TRP A 64 39.39 40.40 -49.33
CA TRP A 64 39.64 40.54 -47.88
C TRP A 64 40.72 41.57 -47.53
N GLN A 65 41.66 41.82 -48.44
CA GLN A 65 42.61 42.94 -48.39
C GLN A 65 42.28 43.88 -49.56
N PRO A 66 42.10 45.19 -49.34
CA PRO A 66 41.93 46.12 -50.44
C PRO A 66 43.19 46.07 -51.30
N VAL A 67 43.03 45.68 -52.57
CA VAL A 67 44.14 45.69 -53.52
C VAL A 67 44.47 47.15 -53.80
N GLY A 68 45.53 47.65 -53.16
CA GLY A 68 46.35 48.77 -53.63
C GLY A 68 45.61 50.02 -54.10
N LYS A 69 44.65 50.53 -53.34
CA LYS A 69 44.20 51.93 -53.47
C LYS A 69 44.06 52.54 -52.09
N ASP A 70 44.70 53.70 -51.92
CA ASP A 70 44.62 54.58 -50.75
C ASP A 70 43.22 55.20 -50.61
N ASP A 71 42.18 54.38 -50.63
CA ASP A 71 40.82 54.80 -50.27
C ASP A 71 40.70 54.76 -48.74
N PRO A 72 40.40 55.88 -48.07
CA PRO A 72 40.29 55.96 -46.61
C PRO A 72 39.04 55.26 -46.05
N VAL A 73 38.23 54.65 -46.91
CA VAL A 73 36.98 53.98 -46.55
C VAL A 73 37.26 52.48 -46.47
N LEU A 74 37.36 51.97 -45.24
CA LEU A 74 37.45 50.53 -44.97
C LEU A 74 36.26 49.79 -45.61
N PRO A 75 36.47 48.64 -46.29
CA PRO A 75 35.37 47.69 -46.49
C PRO A 75 34.93 47.15 -45.11
N PRO A 76 33.63 47.17 -44.80
CA PRO A 76 33.13 46.86 -43.46
C PRO A 76 32.96 45.35 -43.31
N LEU A 77 33.72 44.71 -42.41
CA LEU A 77 33.64 43.27 -42.11
C LEU A 77 33.80 42.33 -43.34
N PRO A 78 34.23 41.08 -43.17
CA PRO A 78 34.22 40.11 -44.26
C PRO A 78 32.79 39.56 -44.47
N ASP A 79 31.89 40.40 -44.96
CA ASP A 79 30.46 40.09 -45.14
C ASP A 79 30.21 38.88 -46.04
N PHE A 80 31.11 38.62 -47.00
CA PHE A 80 31.02 37.45 -47.88
C PHE A 80 31.25 36.10 -47.17
N ILE A 81 31.85 36.10 -45.97
CA ILE A 81 32.10 34.89 -45.18
C ILE A 81 30.89 34.56 -44.28
N LEU A 82 30.11 35.55 -43.86
CA LEU A 82 28.97 35.35 -42.95
C LEU A 82 27.95 34.32 -43.46
N PRO A 83 27.58 34.27 -44.75
CA PRO A 83 26.67 33.24 -45.28
C PRO A 83 27.29 31.84 -45.35
N LEU A 84 28.62 31.75 -45.32
CA LEU A 84 29.37 30.49 -45.42
C LEU A 84 29.67 29.88 -44.04
N LEU A 85 29.50 30.65 -42.97
CA LEU A 85 29.63 30.11 -41.61
C LEU A 85 28.47 29.15 -41.34
N PRO A 86 28.73 27.94 -40.82
CA PRO A 86 27.66 27.02 -40.46
C PRO A 86 26.77 27.72 -39.44
N GLN A 87 25.49 27.88 -39.79
CA GLN A 87 24.46 28.37 -38.87
C GLN A 87 24.24 27.29 -37.80
N GLY A 88 25.10 27.29 -36.78
CA GLY A 88 24.95 26.42 -35.64
C GLY A 88 23.82 26.93 -34.77
N GLN A 89 22.69 26.24 -34.76
CA GLN A 89 21.70 26.42 -33.69
C GLN A 89 22.33 25.88 -32.39
N GLY A 90 22.90 26.78 -31.60
CA GLY A 90 23.37 26.42 -30.25
C GLY A 90 22.17 26.00 -29.40
N MET A 91 22.27 24.85 -28.73
CA MET A 91 21.24 24.47 -27.75
C MET A 91 21.14 25.56 -26.68
N THR A 92 19.95 26.13 -26.53
CA THR A 92 19.70 27.14 -25.48
C THR A 92 20.04 26.56 -24.11
N PRO A 93 20.45 27.38 -23.13
CA PRO A 93 20.72 26.91 -21.77
C PRO A 93 19.55 26.10 -21.19
N ARG A 94 18.31 26.51 -21.48
CA ARG A 94 17.08 25.80 -21.10
C ARG A 94 16.97 24.42 -21.76
N GLY A 95 17.31 24.29 -23.04
CA GLY A 95 17.34 23.02 -23.75
C GLY A 95 18.35 22.04 -23.16
N LYS A 96 19.55 22.53 -22.79
CA LYS A 96 20.57 21.71 -22.13
C LYS A 96 20.10 21.23 -20.75
N THR A 97 19.52 22.13 -19.93
CA THR A 97 18.99 21.76 -18.61
C THR A 97 17.85 20.76 -18.70
N LEU A 98 16.95 20.91 -19.68
CA LEU A 98 15.88 19.94 -19.91
C LEU A 98 16.45 18.58 -20.31
N GLY A 99 17.44 18.56 -21.21
CA GLY A 99 18.15 17.33 -21.59
C GLY A 99 18.76 16.63 -20.38
N TYR A 100 19.51 17.34 -19.53
CA TYR A 100 20.06 16.77 -18.31
C TYR A 100 18.97 16.27 -17.35
N ALA A 101 17.89 17.03 -17.15
CA ALA A 101 16.77 16.62 -16.31
C ALA A 101 16.11 15.34 -16.82
N CYS A 102 15.87 15.23 -18.13
CA CYS A 102 15.35 14.01 -18.75
C CYS A 102 16.30 12.83 -18.57
N THR A 103 17.61 13.02 -18.77
CA THR A 103 18.59 11.93 -18.57
C THR A 103 18.69 11.48 -17.12
N LEU A 104 18.60 12.41 -16.15
CA LEU A 104 18.60 12.06 -14.74
C LEU A 104 17.33 11.30 -14.36
N PHE A 105 16.18 11.74 -14.87
CA PHE A 105 14.90 11.08 -14.64
C PHE A 105 14.89 9.66 -15.21
N THR A 106 15.39 9.45 -16.44
CA THR A 106 15.45 8.10 -17.03
C THR A 106 16.38 7.17 -16.26
N LEU A 107 17.54 7.66 -15.82
CA LEU A 107 18.47 6.88 -14.98
C LEU A 107 17.84 6.51 -13.63
N ALA A 108 17.15 7.46 -12.99
CA ALA A 108 16.45 7.21 -11.73
C ALA A 108 15.31 6.20 -11.89
N ALA A 109 14.52 6.31 -12.96
CA ALA A 109 13.45 5.36 -13.26
C ALA A 109 14.00 3.95 -13.51
N LEU A 110 15.11 3.84 -14.26
CA LEU A 110 15.78 2.56 -14.52
C LEU A 110 16.31 1.93 -13.23
N ALA A 111 16.95 2.72 -12.36
CA ALA A 111 17.42 2.25 -11.06
C ALA A 111 16.26 1.78 -10.16
N ALA A 112 15.13 2.50 -10.15
CA ALA A 112 13.94 2.13 -9.39
C ALA A 112 13.32 0.81 -9.90
N LEU A 113 13.23 0.62 -11.22
CA LEU A 113 12.74 -0.62 -11.82
C LEU A 113 13.67 -1.81 -11.53
N LEU A 114 14.99 -1.62 -11.60
CA LEU A 114 15.97 -2.65 -11.25
C LEU A 114 15.88 -3.02 -9.76
N SER A 115 15.74 -2.03 -8.87
CA SER A 115 15.55 -2.26 -7.44
C SER A 115 14.25 -3.03 -7.17
N SER A 116 13.15 -2.65 -7.83
CA SER A 116 11.88 -3.36 -7.70
C SER A 116 11.94 -4.79 -8.23
N GLY A 117 12.56 -5.00 -9.39
CA GLY A 117 12.78 -6.33 -9.96
C GLY A 117 13.64 -7.20 -9.05
N TRP A 118 14.69 -6.64 -8.45
CA TRP A 118 15.55 -7.34 -7.50
C TRP A 118 14.79 -7.77 -6.25
N ASN A 119 14.01 -6.88 -5.65
CA ASN A 119 13.21 -7.19 -4.46
C ASN A 119 12.12 -8.23 -4.74
N ASN A 120 11.46 -8.16 -5.90
CA ASN A 120 10.49 -9.18 -6.33
C ASN A 120 11.15 -10.54 -6.54
N ARG A 121 12.33 -10.57 -7.15
CA ARG A 121 13.12 -11.80 -7.30
C ARG A 121 13.51 -12.37 -5.93
N GLN A 122 13.94 -11.55 -4.99
CA GLN A 122 14.26 -12.00 -3.64
C GLN A 122 13.04 -12.58 -2.92
N LEU A 123 11.88 -11.94 -3.01
CA LEU A 123 10.63 -12.45 -2.44
C LEU A 123 10.29 -13.84 -3.01
N LEU A 124 10.33 -13.98 -4.34
CA LEU A 124 10.06 -15.25 -5.02
C LEU A 124 11.03 -16.34 -4.56
N HIS A 125 12.33 -16.06 -4.51
CA HIS A 125 13.34 -17.03 -4.06
C HIS A 125 13.15 -17.43 -2.61
N ARG A 126 12.92 -16.46 -1.71
CA ARG A 126 12.73 -16.72 -0.27
C ARG A 126 11.52 -17.61 -0.03
N VAL A 127 10.33 -17.21 -0.51
CA VAL A 127 9.09 -17.96 -0.27
C VAL A 127 9.14 -19.33 -0.94
N SER A 128 9.67 -19.42 -2.16
CA SER A 128 9.81 -20.73 -2.84
C SER A 128 10.78 -21.66 -2.11
N PHE A 129 11.85 -21.11 -1.53
CA PHE A 129 12.78 -21.87 -0.70
C PHE A 129 12.10 -22.37 0.58
N ASP A 130 11.31 -21.54 1.24
CA ASP A 130 10.61 -21.91 2.48
C ASP A 130 9.49 -22.94 2.23
N ILE A 131 8.77 -22.87 1.11
CA ILE A 131 7.86 -23.93 0.66
C ILE A 131 8.64 -25.22 0.42
N SER A 132 9.74 -25.17 -0.34
CA SER A 132 10.57 -26.35 -0.63
C SER A 132 11.16 -26.97 0.65
N ARG A 133 11.53 -26.13 1.62
CA ARG A 133 12.01 -26.56 2.94
C ARG A 133 10.90 -27.27 3.70
N TYR A 134 9.70 -26.70 3.71
CA TYR A 134 8.53 -27.35 4.30
C TYR A 134 8.29 -28.72 3.68
N ASP A 135 8.28 -28.83 2.34
CA ASP A 135 8.01 -30.09 1.64
C ASP A 135 9.04 -31.19 1.93
N ARG A 136 10.30 -30.81 2.18
CA ARG A 136 11.39 -31.74 2.52
C ARG A 136 11.33 -32.27 3.94
N ILE A 137 10.74 -31.52 4.89
CA ILE A 137 10.65 -31.97 6.28
C ILE A 137 9.56 -33.05 6.36
N PRO A 138 9.85 -34.25 6.86
CA PRO A 138 8.88 -35.31 6.92
C PRO A 138 7.80 -35.01 7.98
N MET A 139 6.58 -35.51 7.75
CA MET A 139 5.42 -35.18 8.60
C MET A 139 5.53 -35.67 10.05
N HIS A 140 6.38 -36.68 10.30
CA HIS A 140 6.62 -37.24 11.63
C HIS A 140 7.57 -36.40 12.49
N ASP A 141 8.33 -35.49 11.88
CA ASP A 141 9.17 -34.52 12.60
C ASP A 141 8.34 -33.30 12.95
N PHE A 142 7.48 -33.45 13.97
CA PHE A 142 6.45 -32.47 14.30
C PHE A 142 7.03 -31.11 14.70
N GLU A 143 8.17 -31.08 15.40
CA GLU A 143 8.78 -29.83 15.85
C GLU A 143 9.32 -29.02 14.66
N ALA A 144 10.14 -29.66 13.80
CA ALA A 144 10.69 -28.99 12.63
C ALA A 144 9.60 -28.62 11.63
N LYS A 145 8.59 -29.49 11.42
CA LYS A 145 7.48 -29.23 10.50
C LYS A 145 6.59 -28.09 11.02
N ALA A 146 6.29 -28.05 12.32
CA ALA A 146 5.54 -26.96 12.94
C ALA A 146 6.27 -25.62 12.80
N ALA A 147 7.59 -25.61 13.00
CA ALA A 147 8.41 -24.41 12.83
C ALA A 147 8.40 -23.92 11.36
N ALA A 148 8.50 -24.82 10.39
CA ALA A 148 8.39 -24.48 8.97
C ALA A 148 7.00 -23.91 8.60
N VAL A 149 5.92 -24.48 9.15
CA VAL A 149 4.56 -23.98 8.94
C VAL A 149 4.34 -22.62 9.59
N ALA A 150 4.97 -22.35 10.73
CA ALA A 150 4.91 -21.04 11.36
C ALA A 150 5.50 -19.95 10.44
N VAL A 151 6.66 -20.22 9.83
CA VAL A 151 7.26 -19.32 8.83
C VAL A 151 6.31 -19.09 7.65
N LEU A 152 5.74 -20.15 7.07
CA LEU A 152 4.80 -20.02 5.96
C LEU A 152 3.54 -19.23 6.33
N ARG A 153 3.05 -19.35 7.57
CA ARG A 153 1.90 -18.56 8.06
C ARG A 153 2.23 -17.08 8.17
N ASP A 154 3.43 -16.74 8.62
CA ASP A 154 3.89 -15.35 8.66
C ASP A 154 4.02 -14.77 7.23
N GLU A 155 4.57 -15.55 6.29
CA GLU A 155 4.66 -15.15 4.88
C GLU A 155 3.27 -14.98 4.24
N ALA A 156 2.33 -15.89 4.53
CA ALA A 156 0.95 -15.77 4.07
C ALA A 156 0.30 -14.49 4.60
N ALA A 157 0.52 -14.16 5.87
CA ALA A 157 0.00 -12.95 6.49
C ALA A 157 0.60 -11.67 5.88
N GLU A 158 1.88 -11.67 5.55
CA GLU A 158 2.57 -10.56 4.87
C GLU A 158 2.00 -10.34 3.46
N LEU A 159 1.88 -11.41 2.65
CA LEU A 159 1.28 -11.35 1.31
C LEU A 159 -0.16 -10.86 1.35
N ASP A 160 -0.95 -11.35 2.30
CA ASP A 160 -2.33 -10.94 2.52
C ASP A 160 -2.45 -9.48 2.96
N SER A 161 -1.52 -9.00 3.78
CA SER A 161 -1.44 -7.59 4.17
C SER A 161 -1.19 -6.71 2.96
N TRP A 162 -0.26 -7.08 2.08
CA TRP A 162 0.00 -6.33 0.85
C TRP A 162 -1.18 -6.35 -0.12
N ALA A 163 -1.91 -7.46 -0.20
CA ALA A 163 -3.12 -7.54 -1.02
C ALA A 163 -4.24 -6.60 -0.51
N ARG A 164 -4.37 -6.43 0.82
CA ARG A 164 -5.41 -5.59 1.43
C ARG A 164 -5.02 -4.12 1.55
N ASN A 165 -3.77 -3.84 1.92
CA ASN A 165 -3.30 -2.51 2.30
C ASN A 165 -2.43 -1.85 1.21
N GLY A 166 -2.10 -2.57 0.14
CA GLY A 166 -1.24 -2.12 -0.95
C GLY A 166 0.19 -2.64 -0.85
N VAL A 167 0.82 -2.80 -2.01
CA VAL A 167 2.19 -3.32 -2.14
C VAL A 167 3.19 -2.21 -1.79
N PRO A 168 4.27 -2.51 -1.02
CA PRO A 168 5.30 -1.53 -0.73
C PRO A 168 5.95 -0.98 -2.00
N VAL A 169 6.32 0.30 -1.99
CA VAL A 169 6.86 1.00 -3.17
C VAL A 169 8.07 0.28 -3.77
N ARG A 170 8.93 -0.29 -2.92
CA ARG A 170 10.14 -1.03 -3.31
C ARG A 170 9.86 -2.34 -4.08
N MET A 171 8.63 -2.85 -4.07
CA MET A 171 8.19 -4.00 -4.89
C MET A 171 7.14 -3.60 -5.94
N SER A 172 6.71 -2.33 -5.92
CA SER A 172 5.71 -1.75 -6.82
C SER A 172 6.31 -1.43 -8.20
N LEU A 173 5.73 -0.52 -8.98
CA LEU A 173 6.10 -0.23 -10.39
C LEU A 173 5.60 -1.30 -11.39
N GLY A 174 4.51 -2.00 -11.06
CA GLY A 174 3.90 -3.01 -11.95
C GLY A 174 4.66 -4.33 -12.03
N LEU A 175 5.75 -4.49 -11.28
CA LEU A 175 6.58 -5.69 -11.26
C LEU A 175 6.22 -6.68 -10.14
N TYR A 176 5.21 -6.39 -9.33
CA TYR A 176 4.84 -7.21 -8.18
C TYR A 176 4.39 -8.62 -8.58
N GLN A 177 5.05 -9.66 -8.04
CA GLN A 177 4.75 -11.07 -8.33
C GLN A 177 4.21 -11.85 -7.12
N GLY A 178 4.05 -11.22 -5.96
CA GLY A 178 3.67 -11.92 -4.73
C GLY A 178 2.30 -12.60 -4.77
N GLU A 179 1.35 -12.12 -5.59
CA GLU A 179 0.04 -12.77 -5.77
C GLU A 179 0.15 -14.22 -6.27
N ARG A 180 1.17 -14.54 -7.08
CA ARG A 180 1.38 -15.90 -7.60
C ARG A 180 1.78 -16.89 -6.50
N LEU A 181 2.39 -16.39 -5.43
CA LEU A 181 2.86 -17.20 -4.30
C LEU A 181 1.75 -17.51 -3.30
N ARG A 182 0.65 -16.75 -3.31
CA ARG A 182 -0.40 -16.85 -2.28
C ARG A 182 -1.03 -18.24 -2.23
N MET A 183 -1.37 -18.80 -3.39
CA MET A 183 -1.99 -20.14 -3.45
C MET A 183 -1.03 -21.27 -3.05
N PRO A 184 0.21 -21.34 -3.57
CA PRO A 184 1.20 -22.32 -3.12
C PRO A 184 1.47 -22.30 -1.61
N VAL A 185 1.63 -21.12 -1.01
CA VAL A 185 1.85 -20.98 0.44
C VAL A 185 0.63 -21.50 1.23
N LEU A 186 -0.58 -21.13 0.82
CA LEU A 186 -1.80 -21.58 1.49
C LEU A 186 -2.00 -23.09 1.37
N ASP A 187 -1.65 -23.68 0.23
CA ASP A 187 -1.72 -25.13 0.03
C ASP A 187 -0.74 -25.89 0.94
N ALA A 188 0.50 -25.39 1.03
CA ALA A 188 1.50 -25.90 1.97
C ALA A 188 1.02 -25.82 3.43
N ILE A 189 0.41 -24.72 3.86
CA ILE A 189 -0.16 -24.59 5.21
C ILE A 189 -1.32 -25.56 5.45
N ARG A 190 -2.18 -25.78 4.45
CA ARG A 190 -3.34 -26.68 4.56
C ARG A 190 -2.96 -28.15 4.66
N SER A 191 -1.83 -28.55 4.07
CA SER A 191 -1.35 -29.94 4.13
C SER A 191 -0.78 -30.34 5.50
N TYR A 192 -0.55 -29.39 6.40
CA TYR A 192 -0.01 -29.66 7.73
C TYR A 192 -1.05 -30.29 8.67
N VAL A 193 -0.72 -31.47 9.21
CA VAL A 193 -1.50 -32.19 10.23
C VAL A 193 -0.78 -32.17 11.58
N PRO A 194 -1.32 -31.53 12.64
CA PRO A 194 -0.68 -31.52 13.95
C PRO A 194 -0.64 -32.93 14.57
N PRO A 195 0.33 -33.25 15.44
CA PRO A 195 0.40 -34.54 16.11
C PRO A 195 -0.87 -34.79 16.92
N SER A 196 -1.54 -35.92 16.66
CA SER A 196 -2.61 -36.43 17.51
C SER A 196 -1.99 -36.88 18.83
N VAL A 197 -2.35 -36.21 19.94
CA VAL A 197 -1.95 -36.61 21.29
C VAL A 197 -2.37 -38.08 21.51
N PRO A 198 -1.47 -39.00 21.92
CA PRO A 198 -1.82 -40.41 22.08
C PRO A 198 -2.98 -40.58 23.05
N SER A 199 -4.07 -41.18 22.56
CA SER A 199 -5.21 -41.62 23.34
C SER A 199 -4.80 -42.77 24.27
N SER A 200 -4.17 -42.47 25.41
CA SER A 200 -3.96 -43.42 26.52
C SER A 200 -4.96 -43.24 27.66
N VAL A 201 -5.93 -42.31 27.52
CA VAL A 201 -7.12 -42.30 28.36
C VAL A 201 -8.14 -43.26 27.71
N PRO A 202 -8.62 -44.31 28.41
CA PRO A 202 -9.66 -45.20 27.91
C PRO A 202 -10.83 -44.40 27.34
N ALA A 203 -11.24 -44.76 26.13
CA ALA A 203 -12.30 -44.12 25.39
C ALA A 203 -13.63 -44.19 26.16
N GLU A 204 -14.02 -43.08 26.79
CA GLU A 204 -15.44 -42.78 26.96
C GLU A 204 -16.04 -42.48 25.57
N PRO A 205 -17.27 -42.94 25.30
CA PRO A 205 -17.81 -43.05 23.96
C PRO A 205 -17.84 -41.71 23.23
N ARG A 206 -17.29 -41.73 22.01
CA ARG A 206 -17.32 -40.63 21.04
C ARG A 206 -18.73 -40.06 20.93
N SER A 207 -18.90 -38.81 21.33
CA SER A 207 -20.04 -37.99 20.90
C SER A 207 -19.55 -36.98 19.87
N THR A 208 -20.08 -37.14 18.66
CA THR A 208 -20.13 -36.24 17.50
C THR A 208 -19.34 -34.93 17.57
N SER A 209 -18.53 -34.68 16.53
CA SER A 209 -17.94 -33.38 16.16
C SER A 209 -18.81 -32.19 16.58
N ILE A 210 -18.40 -31.48 17.63
CA ILE A 210 -18.99 -30.20 18.04
C ILE A 210 -18.37 -29.12 17.14
N PRO A 211 -19.14 -28.41 16.29
CA PRO A 211 -18.65 -27.24 15.59
C PRO A 211 -17.93 -26.28 16.56
N VAL A 212 -16.71 -25.86 16.21
CA VAL A 212 -15.95 -24.88 17.00
C VAL A 212 -16.86 -23.65 17.24
N PRO A 213 -17.11 -23.27 18.50
CA PRO A 213 -18.06 -22.22 18.81
C PRO A 213 -17.61 -20.89 18.21
N THR A 214 -18.50 -20.23 17.48
CA THR A 214 -18.24 -18.89 16.93
C THR A 214 -18.41 -17.89 18.07
N ILE A 215 -17.32 -17.22 18.47
CA ILE A 215 -17.34 -16.20 19.53
C ILE A 215 -17.39 -14.82 18.88
N VAL A 216 -18.52 -14.13 19.00
CA VAL A 216 -18.69 -12.72 18.62
C VAL A 216 -18.40 -11.87 19.86
N ARG A 217 -17.31 -11.10 19.84
CA ARG A 217 -16.94 -10.22 20.95
C ARG A 217 -17.52 -8.83 20.75
N LEU A 218 -18.23 -8.30 21.75
CA LEU A 218 -18.68 -6.92 21.79
C LEU A 218 -17.96 -6.14 22.90
N ASP A 219 -17.53 -4.92 22.60
CA ASP A 219 -16.89 -4.04 23.57
C ASP A 219 -17.94 -3.47 24.54
N SER A 220 -17.74 -3.63 25.85
CA SER A 220 -18.68 -3.15 26.88
C SER A 220 -18.69 -1.62 26.96
N MET A 221 -17.62 -0.92 26.57
CA MET A 221 -17.56 0.54 26.61
C MET A 221 -18.44 1.18 25.54
N SER A 222 -18.66 0.47 24.44
CA SER A 222 -19.58 0.89 23.40
C SER A 222 -21.05 0.66 23.78
N LEU A 223 -21.31 -0.38 24.60
CA LEU A 223 -22.65 -0.77 25.01
C LEU A 223 -23.14 -0.04 26.26
N PHE A 224 -22.26 0.26 27.23
CA PHE A 224 -22.63 0.75 28.57
C PHE A 224 -21.81 1.97 29.00
N ASP A 225 -22.38 2.78 29.90
CA ASP A 225 -21.62 3.78 30.66
C ASP A 225 -20.82 3.14 31.80
N SER A 226 -19.81 3.87 32.31
CA SER A 226 -19.04 3.46 33.48
C SER A 226 -19.96 3.19 34.68
N GLY A 227 -19.77 2.06 35.35
CA GLY A 227 -20.59 1.62 36.49
C GLY A 227 -22.06 1.28 36.20
N LYS A 228 -22.54 1.44 34.95
CA LYS A 228 -23.93 1.14 34.57
C LYS A 228 -24.06 -0.17 33.82
N SER A 229 -25.25 -0.76 33.89
CA SER A 229 -25.70 -1.92 33.12
C SER A 229 -26.85 -1.60 32.17
N ALA A 230 -27.22 -0.32 32.01
CA ALA A 230 -28.20 0.13 31.03
C ALA A 230 -27.52 0.36 29.67
N LEU A 231 -28.10 -0.19 28.61
CA LEU A 231 -27.61 -0.05 27.24
C LEU A 231 -27.74 1.40 26.77
N LYS A 232 -26.73 1.89 26.04
CA LYS A 232 -26.74 3.22 25.40
C LYS A 232 -27.63 3.22 24.15
N ASP A 233 -28.24 4.35 23.80
CA ASP A 233 -29.06 4.47 22.59
C ASP A 233 -28.28 4.17 21.29
N GLY A 234 -26.97 4.47 21.25
CA GLY A 234 -26.10 4.15 20.10
C GLY A 234 -25.70 2.67 19.99
N SER A 235 -25.94 1.86 21.03
CA SER A 235 -25.52 0.46 21.11
C SER A 235 -26.40 -0.48 20.26
N THR A 236 -27.62 -0.06 19.95
CA THR A 236 -28.63 -0.82 19.20
C THR A 236 -28.11 -1.27 17.84
N LYS A 237 -27.34 -0.43 17.13
CA LYS A 237 -26.78 -0.77 15.81
C LYS A 237 -25.81 -1.96 15.86
N MET A 238 -24.98 -2.04 16.90
CA MET A 238 -24.05 -3.17 17.07
C MET A 238 -24.80 -4.44 17.45
N LEU A 239 -25.81 -4.33 18.32
CA LEU A 239 -26.60 -5.47 18.74
C LEU A 239 -27.45 -6.04 17.60
N VAL A 240 -27.96 -5.20 16.70
CA VAL A 240 -28.65 -5.63 15.46
C VAL A 240 -27.72 -6.44 14.56
N ASN A 241 -26.48 -5.98 14.34
CA ASN A 241 -25.52 -6.71 13.51
C ASN A 241 -25.20 -8.09 14.10
N SER A 242 -25.04 -8.18 15.42
CA SER A 242 -24.85 -9.47 16.11
C SER A 242 -26.09 -10.36 15.99
N LEU A 243 -27.29 -9.80 16.10
CA LEU A 243 -28.55 -10.53 15.99
C LEU A 243 -28.73 -11.18 14.61
N VAL A 244 -28.31 -10.54 13.52
CA VAL A 244 -28.34 -11.13 12.17
C VAL A 244 -27.50 -12.41 12.11
N GLY A 245 -26.29 -12.39 12.69
CA GLY A 245 -25.41 -13.56 12.74
C GLY A 245 -25.97 -14.71 13.60
N ILE A 246 -26.70 -14.37 14.66
CA ILE A 246 -27.39 -15.34 15.52
C ILE A 246 -28.57 -15.98 14.78
N LYS A 247 -29.43 -15.17 14.14
CA LYS A 247 -30.60 -15.66 13.39
C LYS A 247 -30.23 -16.53 12.19
N ALA A 248 -29.04 -16.37 11.63
CA ALA A 248 -28.52 -17.23 10.57
C ALA A 248 -28.19 -18.66 11.05
N LYS A 249 -28.18 -18.92 12.37
CA LYS A 249 -27.86 -20.23 12.97
C LYS A 249 -28.94 -20.68 13.97
N PRO A 250 -30.13 -21.11 13.47
CA PRO A 250 -31.20 -21.59 14.35
C PRO A 250 -30.78 -22.85 15.11
N GLY A 251 -31.20 -22.98 16.37
CA GLY A 251 -30.90 -24.16 17.21
C GLY A 251 -29.52 -24.16 17.87
N TRP A 252 -28.83 -23.02 17.95
CA TRP A 252 -27.58 -22.89 18.71
C TRP A 252 -27.83 -22.24 20.06
N LEU A 253 -27.13 -22.69 21.12
CA LEU A 253 -27.15 -22.05 22.43
C LEU A 253 -26.35 -20.74 22.37
N ILE A 254 -26.97 -19.65 22.82
CA ILE A 254 -26.38 -18.32 22.88
C ILE A 254 -25.85 -18.07 24.29
N ILE A 255 -24.53 -18.05 24.46
CA ILE A 255 -23.89 -17.77 25.74
C ILE A 255 -23.47 -16.30 25.77
N VAL A 256 -24.06 -15.51 26.68
CA VAL A 256 -23.71 -14.10 26.89
C VAL A 256 -22.85 -13.98 28.15
N SER A 257 -21.60 -13.59 27.98
CA SER A 257 -20.59 -13.53 29.05
C SER A 257 -20.13 -12.10 29.29
N GLY A 258 -20.31 -11.59 30.52
CA GLY A 258 -19.86 -10.26 30.92
C GLY A 258 -18.50 -10.29 31.62
N HIS A 259 -17.65 -9.32 31.31
CA HIS A 259 -16.32 -9.16 31.91
C HIS A 259 -16.07 -7.71 32.36
N THR A 260 -15.26 -7.55 33.40
CA THR A 260 -14.77 -6.26 33.90
C THR A 260 -13.25 -6.22 33.91
N ASP A 261 -12.68 -5.03 34.11
CA ASP A 261 -11.29 -4.91 34.52
C ASP A 261 -11.14 -5.22 36.02
N ASN A 262 -9.91 -5.12 36.52
CA ASN A 262 -9.59 -5.37 37.93
C ASN A 262 -9.76 -4.16 38.85
N THR A 263 -10.44 -3.10 38.40
CA THR A 263 -10.57 -1.87 39.18
C THR A 263 -11.81 -1.95 40.06
N GLY A 264 -11.65 -1.66 41.36
CA GLY A 264 -12.76 -1.64 42.31
C GLY A 264 -12.93 -2.94 43.08
N ASN A 265 -14.15 -3.21 43.55
CA ASN A 265 -14.45 -4.37 44.38
C ASN A 265 -14.81 -5.59 43.51
N PRO A 266 -14.15 -6.75 43.69
CA PRO A 266 -14.39 -7.95 42.89
C PRO A 266 -15.83 -8.48 42.94
N GLN A 267 -16.48 -8.42 44.11
CA GLN A 267 -17.88 -8.87 44.25
C GLN A 267 -18.85 -7.95 43.50
N LEU A 268 -18.62 -6.64 43.53
CA LEU A 268 -19.39 -5.67 42.75
C LEU A 268 -19.15 -5.83 41.25
N ASN A 269 -17.90 -6.10 40.85
CA ASN A 269 -17.52 -6.36 39.46
C ASN A 269 -18.18 -7.63 38.91
N GLN A 270 -18.26 -8.68 39.72
CA GLN A 270 -19.00 -9.90 39.40
C GLN A 270 -20.48 -9.60 39.14
N ALA A 271 -21.15 -8.92 40.07
CA ALA A 271 -22.57 -8.57 39.93
C ALA A 271 -22.82 -7.63 38.73
N LEU A 272 -21.94 -6.66 38.49
CA LEU A 272 -22.02 -5.73 37.36
C LEU A 272 -21.87 -6.45 36.03
N SER A 273 -20.90 -7.37 35.94
CA SER A 273 -20.66 -8.17 34.74
C SER A 273 -21.87 -9.03 34.37
N LEU A 274 -22.51 -9.64 35.38
CA LEU A 274 -23.73 -10.41 35.20
C LEU A 274 -24.86 -9.51 34.69
N LYS A 275 -25.18 -8.42 35.39
CA LYS A 275 -26.25 -7.48 35.00
C LYS A 275 -26.08 -6.93 33.57
N ARG A 276 -24.84 -6.70 33.13
CA ARG A 276 -24.56 -6.27 31.75
C ARG A 276 -24.87 -7.36 30.74
N ALA A 277 -24.48 -8.60 31.02
CA ALA A 277 -24.81 -9.74 30.17
C ALA A 277 -26.33 -9.98 30.12
N GLU A 278 -27.03 -9.81 31.25
CA GLU A 278 -28.49 -9.88 31.32
C GLU A 278 -29.17 -8.79 30.48
N ALA A 279 -28.65 -7.56 30.49
CA ALA A 279 -29.18 -6.46 29.70
C ALA A 279 -29.10 -6.74 28.19
N VAL A 280 -27.99 -7.33 27.72
CA VAL A 280 -27.85 -7.76 26.32
C VAL A 280 -28.84 -8.88 25.98
N ARG A 281 -28.98 -9.89 26.84
CA ARG A 281 -29.95 -10.98 26.68
C ARG A 281 -31.39 -10.47 26.62
N ASN A 282 -31.76 -9.57 27.52
CA ASN A 282 -33.11 -8.96 27.56
C ASN A 282 -33.37 -8.16 26.28
N TRP A 283 -32.40 -7.35 25.84
CA TRP A 283 -32.53 -6.62 24.58
C TRP A 283 -32.73 -7.56 23.38
N MET A 284 -31.98 -8.66 23.30
CA MET A 284 -32.12 -9.65 22.22
C MET A 284 -33.45 -10.42 22.27
N ARG A 285 -33.99 -10.65 23.47
CA ARG A 285 -35.33 -11.21 23.65
C ARG A 285 -36.40 -10.23 23.17
N ASP A 286 -36.39 -9.02 23.72
CA ASP A 286 -37.47 -8.04 23.57
C ASP A 286 -37.49 -7.40 22.17
N THR A 287 -36.32 -7.13 21.59
CA THR A 287 -36.19 -6.52 20.25
C THR A 287 -35.92 -7.55 19.16
N GLY A 288 -35.18 -8.61 19.49
CA GLY A 288 -34.75 -9.61 18.51
C GLY A 288 -35.72 -10.78 18.32
N GLY A 289 -36.67 -10.97 19.25
CA GLY A 289 -37.64 -12.07 19.21
C GLY A 289 -37.00 -13.44 19.44
N VAL A 290 -35.88 -13.50 20.16
CA VAL A 290 -35.21 -14.77 20.51
C VAL A 290 -35.75 -15.26 21.86
N PRO A 291 -36.28 -16.50 21.97
CA PRO A 291 -36.78 -17.03 23.22
C PRO A 291 -35.74 -17.04 24.33
N GLU A 292 -36.17 -16.86 25.58
CA GLU A 292 -35.27 -16.87 26.74
C GLU A 292 -34.54 -18.21 26.92
N SER A 293 -35.17 -19.32 26.50
CA SER A 293 -34.58 -20.67 26.54
C SER A 293 -33.30 -20.80 25.72
N CYS A 294 -33.12 -19.98 24.68
CA CYS A 294 -31.92 -19.98 23.84
C CYS A 294 -30.68 -19.40 24.52
N PHE A 295 -30.81 -18.76 25.69
CA PHE A 295 -29.73 -18.00 26.31
C PHE A 295 -29.18 -18.66 27.58
N ALA A 296 -27.84 -18.68 27.69
CA ALA A 296 -27.13 -18.85 28.94
C ALA A 296 -26.38 -17.55 29.27
N VAL A 297 -26.60 -16.99 30.46
CA VAL A 297 -25.98 -15.72 30.87
C VAL A 297 -24.99 -15.97 32.00
N GLN A 298 -23.77 -15.46 31.85
CA GLN A 298 -22.72 -15.61 32.86
C GLN A 298 -21.99 -14.28 33.11
N GLY A 299 -21.82 -13.93 34.38
CA GLY A 299 -20.86 -12.91 34.78
C GLY A 299 -19.54 -13.58 35.16
N TYR A 300 -18.42 -13.04 34.70
CA TYR A 300 -17.07 -13.49 35.09
C TYR A 300 -16.30 -12.44 35.89
N GLY A 301 -16.81 -11.21 36.00
CA GLY A 301 -16.09 -10.11 36.63
C GLY A 301 -14.69 -9.96 36.02
N GLU A 302 -13.68 -9.86 36.89
CA GLU A 302 -12.26 -9.72 36.52
C GLU A 302 -11.53 -11.05 36.31
N SER A 303 -12.19 -12.20 36.53
CA SER A 303 -11.54 -13.52 36.61
C SER A 303 -10.97 -14.05 35.29
N ARG A 304 -11.36 -13.46 34.15
CA ARG A 304 -10.94 -13.86 32.79
C ARG A 304 -10.46 -12.66 31.97
N PRO A 305 -9.28 -12.08 32.29
CA PRO A 305 -8.70 -10.97 31.53
C PRO A 305 -8.17 -11.45 30.18
N VAL A 306 -8.33 -10.63 29.14
CA VAL A 306 -7.79 -10.87 27.79
C VAL A 306 -6.54 -10.02 27.53
N ALA A 307 -6.36 -8.94 28.28
CA ALA A 307 -5.17 -8.10 28.24
C ALA A 307 -4.67 -7.78 29.66
N ALA A 308 -3.42 -7.34 29.77
CA ALA A 308 -2.85 -6.95 31.06
C ALA A 308 -3.59 -5.74 31.65
N ASN A 309 -4.05 -5.85 32.90
CA ASN A 309 -4.75 -4.75 33.60
C ASN A 309 -3.82 -3.57 33.99
N GLY A 310 -2.51 -3.69 33.78
CA GLY A 310 -1.53 -2.65 34.10
C GLY A 310 -1.68 -1.39 33.25
N THR A 311 -2.16 -1.50 32.01
CA THR A 311 -2.32 -0.36 31.11
C THR A 311 -3.79 0.07 30.97
N PRO A 312 -4.09 1.38 30.80
CA PRO A 312 -5.45 1.85 30.51
C PRO A 312 -6.09 1.14 29.31
N GLU A 313 -5.30 0.85 28.28
CA GLU A 313 -5.71 0.19 27.05
C GLU A 313 -6.09 -1.27 27.33
N GLY A 314 -5.28 -1.99 28.13
CA GLY A 314 -5.59 -3.36 28.52
C GLY A 314 -6.84 -3.47 29.40
N ARG A 315 -7.07 -2.49 30.29
CA ARG A 315 -8.31 -2.41 31.08
C ARG A 315 -9.54 -2.16 30.19
N ALA A 316 -9.41 -1.34 29.15
CA ALA A 316 -10.50 -1.13 28.21
C ALA A 316 -10.91 -2.43 27.50
N LEU A 317 -9.94 -3.23 27.05
CA LEU A 317 -10.20 -4.54 26.43
C LEU A 317 -10.83 -5.57 27.39
N ASN A 318 -10.53 -5.47 28.68
CA ASN A 318 -11.10 -6.37 29.69
C ASN A 318 -12.56 -6.04 30.04
N ARG A 319 -12.99 -4.78 29.86
CA ARG A 319 -14.39 -4.36 29.97
C ARG A 319 -15.15 -4.73 28.69
N ARG A 320 -15.63 -5.98 28.59
CA ARG A 320 -16.29 -6.50 27.38
C ARG A 320 -17.50 -7.40 27.69
N VAL A 321 -18.36 -7.59 26.69
CA VAL A 321 -19.42 -8.61 26.70
C VAL A 321 -19.22 -9.52 25.48
N GLU A 322 -19.04 -10.81 25.71
CA GLU A 322 -18.87 -11.80 24.66
C GLU A 322 -20.17 -12.55 24.42
N ILE A 323 -20.49 -12.78 23.15
CA ILE A 323 -21.61 -13.62 22.72
C ILE A 323 -21.02 -14.82 21.99
N SER A 324 -21.15 -16.01 22.59
CA SER A 324 -20.64 -17.25 22.02
C SER A 324 -21.81 -18.10 21.54
N LEU A 325 -21.69 -18.62 20.32
CA LEU A 325 -22.66 -19.56 19.75
C LEU A 325 -22.11 -20.98 19.88
N VAL A 326 -22.81 -21.82 20.64
CA VAL A 326 -22.47 -23.24 20.81
C VAL A 326 -23.52 -24.10 20.13
N PRO A 327 -23.13 -25.06 19.28
CA PRO A 327 -24.07 -25.97 18.63
C PRO A 327 -24.68 -26.92 19.66
N GLN A 328 -25.97 -26.77 19.93
CA GLN A 328 -26.75 -27.65 20.80
C GLN A 328 -28.14 -27.81 20.21
N ALA A 329 -28.39 -28.95 19.53
CA ALA A 329 -29.58 -29.18 18.70
C ALA A 329 -30.95 -28.94 19.38
N ASN A 330 -31.01 -28.81 20.72
CA ASN A 330 -32.25 -28.65 21.49
C ASN A 330 -32.30 -27.37 22.36
N ALA A 331 -31.32 -26.48 22.30
CA ALA A 331 -31.26 -25.33 23.24
C ALA A 331 -32.36 -24.28 23.01
N CYS A 332 -32.91 -24.17 21.81
CA CYS A 332 -33.94 -23.20 21.45
C CYS A 332 -35.36 -23.78 21.36
N GLN A 333 -35.61 -24.99 21.89
CA GLN A 333 -36.94 -25.58 21.86
C GLN A 333 -37.86 -24.85 22.84
N ILE A 334 -38.99 -24.38 22.33
CA ILE A 334 -40.11 -23.89 23.13
C ILE A 334 -40.79 -25.14 23.69
N PRO A 335 -40.97 -25.29 25.02
CA PRO A 335 -41.71 -26.41 25.55
C PRO A 335 -43.18 -26.17 25.23
N ASP A 336 -43.65 -26.75 24.13
CA ASP A 336 -45.04 -27.19 23.89
C ASP A 336 -45.20 -27.65 22.44
N HIS A 337 -44.77 -28.89 22.16
CA HIS A 337 -45.44 -29.81 21.24
C HIS A 337 -44.73 -31.18 21.31
N PRO A 338 -45.40 -32.27 21.74
CA PRO A 338 -44.83 -33.59 21.68
C PRO A 338 -44.64 -33.99 20.21
N LEU A 339 -43.43 -34.42 19.84
CA LEU A 339 -43.14 -35.00 18.53
C LEU A 339 -44.11 -36.17 18.29
N ALA A 340 -44.87 -36.08 17.20
CA ALA A 340 -45.54 -37.24 16.64
C ALA A 340 -44.50 -38.30 16.28
N SER A 341 -44.69 -39.51 16.81
CA SER A 341 -43.97 -40.71 16.42
C SER A 341 -44.15 -40.95 14.92
N SER A 342 -43.06 -40.97 14.16
CA SER A 342 -43.06 -41.56 12.81
C SER A 342 -43.12 -43.09 12.95
N GLN A 343 -44.33 -43.62 12.99
CA GLN A 343 -44.63 -45.00 12.63
C GLN A 343 -44.54 -45.12 11.11
N ASP A 344 -43.46 -45.73 10.61
CA ASP A 344 -43.40 -46.25 9.24
C ASP A 344 -43.85 -47.72 9.29
N ASP A 345 -45.17 -47.92 9.22
CA ASP A 345 -45.79 -49.20 8.85
C ASP A 345 -46.25 -49.09 7.39
N GLY A 346 -45.66 -49.89 6.50
CA GLY A 346 -45.95 -49.85 5.07
C GLY A 346 -45.40 -51.05 4.31
N ALA A 347 -46.04 -52.20 4.50
CA ALA A 347 -45.75 -53.49 3.91
C ALA A 347 -45.63 -53.52 2.37
N SER A 348 -44.81 -54.44 1.86
CA SER A 348 -45.02 -55.10 0.56
C SER A 348 -44.52 -56.55 0.67
N GLN A 349 -45.47 -57.49 0.61
CA GLN A 349 -45.26 -58.94 0.56
C GLN A 349 -45.04 -59.41 -0.89
N HIS A 350 -44.32 -60.54 -1.02
CA HIS A 350 -44.44 -61.61 -2.04
C HIS A 350 -43.94 -61.30 -3.48
N ASN A 351 -43.19 -62.14 -4.21
CA ASN A 351 -43.01 -63.61 -4.28
C ASN A 351 -41.48 -63.93 -4.46
N GLY A 352 -40.91 -65.13 -4.25
CA GLY A 352 -41.49 -66.47 -4.21
C GLY A 352 -41.22 -67.24 -5.51
N GLU A 353 -39.96 -67.63 -5.76
CA GLU A 353 -39.54 -68.82 -6.53
C GLU A 353 -38.17 -69.30 -6.03
#